data_AF-A0A932GTR8-F1
#
_entry.id   AF-A0A932GTR8-F1
#
_cell.length_a   1.000
_cell.length_b   1.000
_cell.length_c   1.000
_cell.angle_alpha   90.00
_cell.angle_beta   90.00
_cell.angle_gamma   90.00
#
_symmetry.space_group_name_H-M   'P 1'
#
loop_
_entity.id
_entity.type
_entity.pdbx_description
1 polymer ?
#
loop_
_entity_poly.entity_id
_entity_poly.type
_entity_poly.pdbx_seq_one_letter_code
_entity_poly.pdbx_strand_id
1 'polypeptide(L)'
;MALTYSTIEGNSRRYNTLLGILAALVLAGAVSFVVSYLKGHQVFGGSNVVPWGLPIVFLIYLIGLSAGSLILSSLTYVFGREEYKPIARMAVFLAIVLILGAMVFIFVDLGRPEKFWRLFMFFYLNNMTSTSRDSPGG
;
A
#
# COMPACT_ATOMS: atom_id res chain seq x y z
N MET A 1 -23.96 -8.89 28.68
CA MET A 1 -24.44 -9.21 27.31
C MET A 1 -23.47 -10.25 26.75
N ALA A 2 -23.87 -11.53 26.70
CA ALA A 2 -22.99 -12.59 26.20
C ALA A 2 -22.86 -12.46 24.69
N LEU A 3 -21.64 -12.27 24.18
CA LEU A 3 -21.37 -12.24 22.76
C LEU A 3 -21.42 -13.68 22.23
N THR A 4 -22.59 -14.11 21.76
CA THR A 4 -22.76 -15.35 21.01
C THR A 4 -22.04 -15.21 19.68
N TYR A 5 -20.79 -15.67 19.62
CA TYR A 5 -20.05 -15.84 18.37
C TYR A 5 -20.69 -16.99 17.59
N SER A 6 -21.48 -16.68 16.55
CA SER A 6 -21.76 -17.70 15.53
C SER A 6 -20.47 -17.94 14.77
N THR A 7 -19.81 -19.07 15.01
CA THR A 7 -18.78 -19.59 14.13
C THR A 7 -19.35 -19.64 12.72
N ILE A 8 -18.79 -18.84 11.81
CA ILE A 8 -19.13 -18.90 10.39
C ILE A 8 -18.81 -20.33 9.95
N GLU A 9 -19.82 -21.18 9.86
CA GLU A 9 -19.72 -22.42 9.09
C GLU A 9 -19.34 -21.98 7.68
N GLY A 10 -18.10 -22.26 7.29
CA GLY A 10 -17.49 -21.92 5.99
C GLY A 10 -18.13 -22.65 4.81
N ASN A 11 -19.46 -22.85 4.85
CA ASN A 11 -20.25 -23.59 3.88
C ASN A 11 -21.39 -22.73 3.30
N SER A 12 -21.53 -21.46 3.70
CA SER A 12 -22.49 -20.58 3.04
C SER A 12 -22.00 -20.28 1.61
N ARG A 13 -22.86 -20.51 0.60
CA ARG A 13 -22.54 -20.21 -0.81
C ARG A 13 -22.04 -18.79 -0.99
N ARG A 14 -22.58 -17.83 -0.22
CA ARG A 14 -22.16 -16.41 -0.21
C ARG A 14 -20.73 -16.22 0.27
N TYR A 15 -20.31 -16.95 1.31
CA TYR A 15 -18.93 -16.91 1.81
C TYR A 15 -17.95 -17.43 0.75
N ASN A 16 -18.23 -18.59 0.14
CA ASN A 16 -17.36 -19.15 -0.89
C ASN A 16 -17.31 -18.29 -2.16
N THR A 17 -18.43 -17.67 -2.57
CA THR A 17 -18.41 -16.70 -3.68
C THR A 17 -17.58 -15.47 -3.34
N LEU A 18 -17.66 -14.96 -2.11
CA LEU A 18 -16.91 -13.78 -1.68
C LEU A 18 -15.41 -14.10 -1.58
N LEU A 19 -15.07 -15.29 -1.06
CA LEU A 19 -13.70 -15.81 -1.03
C LEU A 19 -13.15 -15.98 -2.45
N GLY A 20 -13.95 -16.51 -3.38
CA GLY A 20 -13.60 -16.65 -4.79
C GLY A 20 -13.34 -15.31 -5.47
N ILE A 21 -14.17 -14.29 -5.20
CA ILE A 21 -13.98 -12.93 -5.72
C ILE A 21 -12.69 -12.30 -5.18
N LEU A 22 -12.43 -12.44 -3.88
CA LEU A 22 -11.19 -11.95 -3.26
C LEU A 22 -9.95 -12.65 -3.82
N ALA A 23 -10.00 -13.97 -4.00
CA ALA A 23 -8.93 -14.72 -4.63
C ALA A 23 -8.71 -14.29 -6.08
N ALA A 24 -9.78 -14.07 -6.85
CA ALA A 24 -9.70 -13.56 -8.22
C ALA A 24 -9.08 -12.15 -8.29
N LEU A 25 -9.40 -11.26 -7.34
CA LEU A 25 -8.78 -9.93 -7.25
C LEU A 25 -7.28 -10.01 -6.95
N VAL A 26 -6.86 -10.90 -6.03
CA VAL A 26 -5.44 -11.14 -5.75
C VAL A 26 -4.72 -11.70 -6.98
N LEU A 27 -5.33 -12.65 -7.69
CA LEU A 27 -4.79 -13.20 -8.93
C LEU A 27 -4.71 -12.14 -10.03
N ALA A 28 -5.72 -11.28 -10.18
CA ALA A 28 -5.67 -10.16 -11.12
C ALA A 28 -4.55 -9.17 -10.79
N GLY A 29 -4.30 -8.90 -9.51
CA GLY A 29 -3.15 -8.11 -9.04
C GLY A 29 -1.82 -8.77 -9.38
N ALA A 30 -1.68 -10.08 -9.14
CA ALA A 30 -0.48 -10.85 -9.48
C ALA A 30 -0.24 -10.91 -11.00
N VAL A 31 -1.29 -11.12 -11.79
CA VAL A 31 -1.23 -11.10 -13.25
C VAL A 31 -0.84 -9.69 -13.74
N SER A 32 -1.36 -8.64 -13.14
CA SER A 32 -0.99 -7.26 -13.48
C SER A 32 0.49 -6.99 -13.19
N PHE A 33 1.04 -7.53 -12.11
CA PHE A 33 2.47 -7.47 -11.80
C PHE A 33 3.32 -8.23 -12.84
N VAL A 34 2.91 -9.45 -13.22
CA VAL A 34 3.61 -10.25 -14.25
C VAL A 34 3.54 -9.58 -15.63
N VAL A 35 2.38 -9.03 -16.01
CA VAL A 35 2.20 -8.31 -17.27
C VAL A 35 3.04 -7.03 -17.29
N SER A 36 3.12 -6.30 -16.17
CA SER A 36 3.99 -5.14 -16.02
C SER A 36 5.47 -5.51 -16.17
N TYR A 37 5.90 -6.65 -15.61
CA TYR A 37 7.26 -7.15 -15.73
C TYR A 37 7.64 -7.54 -17.17
N LEU A 38 6.71 -8.12 -17.94
CA LEU A 38 6.97 -8.62 -19.29
C LEU A 38 6.79 -7.58 -20.41
N LYS A 39 5.78 -6.70 -20.31
CA LYS A 39 5.47 -5.70 -21.34
C LYS A 39 6.15 -4.34 -21.12
N GLY A 40 6.80 -4.14 -19.97
CA GLY A 40 7.42 -2.88 -19.58
C GLY A 40 6.40 -1.86 -19.03
N HIS A 41 6.89 -0.90 -18.24
CA HIS A 41 6.09 0.13 -17.55
C HIS A 41 5.18 1.00 -18.43
N GLN A 42 5.27 0.89 -19.76
CA GLN A 42 4.41 1.62 -20.68
C GLN A 42 2.94 1.19 -20.61
N VAL A 43 2.63 0.02 -20.04
CA VAL A 43 1.24 -0.45 -19.82
C VAL A 43 0.47 0.45 -18.85
N PHE A 44 1.16 1.22 -17.99
CA PHE A 44 0.53 2.13 -17.04
C PHE A 44 0.19 3.51 -17.60
N GLY A 45 0.34 3.72 -18.91
CA GLY A 45 0.03 4.98 -19.59
C GLY A 45 1.12 6.05 -19.43
N GLY A 46 2.29 5.70 -18.92
CA GLY A 46 3.45 6.60 -18.84
C GLY A 46 4.00 6.89 -20.23
N SER A 47 4.03 8.16 -20.61
CA SER A 47 4.72 8.65 -21.81
C SER A 47 6.02 9.36 -21.40
N ASN A 48 6.91 9.67 -22.35
CA ASN A 48 8.15 10.43 -22.04
C ASN A 48 7.90 11.81 -21.41
N VAL A 49 6.65 12.31 -21.46
CA VAL A 49 6.23 13.58 -20.85
C VAL A 49 5.70 13.39 -19.43
N VAL A 50 5.05 12.25 -19.15
CA VAL A 50 4.50 11.91 -17.83
C VAL A 50 5.09 10.57 -17.39
N PRO A 51 6.22 10.58 -16.67
CA PRO A 51 6.90 9.36 -16.24
C PRO A 51 6.11 8.60 -15.17
N TRP A 52 5.17 9.28 -14.50
CA TRP A 52 4.40 8.74 -13.38
C TRP A 52 3.02 8.31 -13.87
N GLY A 53 2.86 7.01 -14.08
CA GLY A 53 1.61 6.43 -14.57
C GLY A 53 0.55 6.22 -13.48
N LEU A 54 -0.45 5.40 -13.79
CA LEU A 54 -1.53 5.00 -12.87
C LEU A 54 -1.07 4.46 -11.49
N PRO A 55 0.03 3.68 -11.34
CA PRO A 55 0.44 3.13 -10.05
C PRO A 55 0.70 4.17 -8.97
N ILE A 56 1.36 5.29 -9.32
CA ILE A 56 1.66 6.37 -8.37
C ILE A 56 0.38 7.08 -7.92
N VAL A 57 -0.59 7.27 -8.82
CA VAL A 57 -1.89 7.88 -8.49
C VAL A 57 -2.66 7.00 -7.51
N PHE A 58 -2.70 5.69 -7.72
CA PHE A 58 -3.34 4.76 -6.78
C PHE A 58 -2.61 4.68 -5.44
N LEU A 59 -1.29 4.74 -5.45
CA LEU A 59 -0.46 4.79 -4.24
C LEU A 59 -0.81 6.00 -3.38
N ILE A 60 -0.80 7.22 -3.93
CA ILE A 60 -1.11 8.43 -3.15
C ILE A 60 -2.56 8.43 -2.67
N TYR A 61 -3.48 7.87 -3.46
CA TYR A 61 -4.88 7.72 -3.10
C TYR A 61 -5.06 6.79 -1.89
N LEU A 62 -4.41 5.62 -1.89
CA LEU A 62 -4.47 4.65 -0.79
C LEU A 62 -3.85 5.22 0.50
N ILE A 63 -2.73 5.93 0.38
CA ILE A 63 -2.08 6.61 1.52
C ILE A 63 -3.01 7.71 2.07
N GLY A 64 -3.65 8.51 1.22
CA GLY A 64 -4.61 9.53 1.61
C GLY A 64 -5.85 8.94 2.30
N LEU A 65 -6.41 7.85 1.76
CA LEU A 65 -7.53 7.14 2.39
C LEU A 65 -7.16 6.57 3.77
N SER A 66 -5.92 6.07 3.93
CA SER A 66 -5.42 5.59 5.22
C SER A 66 -5.35 6.72 6.24
N ALA A 67 -4.73 7.85 5.87
CA ALA A 67 -4.64 9.03 6.72
C ALA A 67 -6.04 9.54 7.11
N GLY A 68 -6.98 9.60 6.16
CA GLY A 68 -8.38 9.91 6.42
C GLY A 68 -9.02 8.95 7.42
N SER A 69 -8.82 7.64 7.24
CA SER A 69 -9.36 6.61 8.14
C SER A 69 -8.81 6.73 9.57
N LEU A 70 -7.53 7.07 9.72
CA LEU A 70 -6.92 7.35 11.03
C LEU A 70 -7.47 8.62 11.68
N ILE A 71 -7.72 9.67 10.90
CA ILE A 71 -8.36 10.90 11.39
C ILE A 71 -9.78 10.58 11.87
N LEU A 72 -10.59 9.84 11.10
CA LEU A 72 -11.92 9.40 11.53
C LEU A 72 -11.86 8.59 12.84
N SER A 73 -10.93 7.64 12.92
CA SER A 73 -10.69 6.88 14.15
C SER A 73 -10.38 7.82 15.32
N SER A 74 -9.38 8.69 15.19
CA SER A 74 -8.99 9.64 16.23
C SER A 74 -10.16 10.51 16.68
N LEU A 75 -10.94 11.02 15.74
CA LEU A 75 -12.11 11.86 16.00
C LEU A 75 -13.16 11.13 16.86
N THR A 76 -13.47 9.88 16.52
CA THR A 76 -14.41 9.07 17.29
C THR A 76 -13.94 8.77 18.72
N TYR A 77 -12.62 8.69 18.96
CA TYR A 77 -12.06 8.58 20.32
C TYR A 77 -12.16 9.89 21.09
N VAL A 78 -11.88 11.02 20.46
CA VAL A 78 -11.89 12.35 21.11
C VAL A 78 -13.30 12.78 21.51
N PHE A 79 -14.32 12.51 20.69
CA PHE A 79 -15.71 12.85 21.02
C PHE A 79 -16.38 11.92 22.06
N GLY A 80 -15.69 10.86 22.50
CA GLY A 80 -16.00 10.15 23.75
C GLY A 80 -17.36 9.43 23.82
N ARG A 81 -18.07 9.26 22.71
CA ARG A 81 -19.37 8.58 22.67
C ARG A 81 -19.15 7.07 22.50
N GLU A 82 -19.48 6.29 23.54
CA GLU A 82 -19.22 4.84 23.59
C GLU A 82 -19.85 4.04 22.44
N GLU A 83 -20.94 4.54 21.86
CA GLU A 83 -21.62 3.95 20.71
C GLU A 83 -20.74 3.89 19.44
N TYR A 84 -19.76 4.78 19.29
CA TYR A 84 -18.90 4.85 18.10
C TYR A 84 -17.56 4.11 18.25
N LYS A 85 -17.25 3.56 19.44
CA LYS A 85 -16.07 2.71 19.67
C LYS A 85 -15.89 1.56 18.66
N PRO A 86 -16.93 0.81 18.23
CA PRO A 86 -16.74 -0.24 17.24
C PRO A 86 -16.37 0.30 15.85
N ILE A 87 -16.92 1.46 15.47
CA ILE A 87 -16.64 2.11 14.19
C ILE A 87 -15.20 2.62 14.16
N ALA A 88 -14.72 3.18 15.27
CA ALA A 88 -13.34 3.61 15.44
C ALA A 88 -12.34 2.47 15.17
N ARG A 89 -12.58 1.30 15.76
CA ARG A 89 -11.72 0.11 15.62
C ARG A 89 -11.69 -0.41 14.18
N MET A 90 -12.84 -0.40 13.49
CA MET A 90 -12.91 -0.77 12.08
C MET A 90 -12.15 0.21 11.19
N ALA A 91 -12.17 1.51 11.50
CA ALA A 91 -11.41 2.52 10.76
C ALA A 91 -9.89 2.35 10.91
N VAL A 92 -9.40 2.00 12.11
CA VAL A 92 -7.97 1.66 12.29
C VAL A 92 -7.58 0.43 11.49
N PHE A 93 -8.42 -0.61 11.51
CA PHE A 93 -8.17 -1.82 10.72
C PHE A 93 -8.13 -1.50 9.22
N LEU A 94 -9.05 -0.67 8.74
CA LEU A 94 -9.07 -0.20 7.35
C LEU A 94 -7.78 0.54 7.01
N ALA A 95 -7.29 1.43 7.87
CA ALA A 95 -6.04 2.15 7.65
C ALA A 95 -4.83 1.21 7.47
N ILE A 96 -4.73 0.16 8.29
CA ILE A 96 -3.66 -0.85 8.18
C ILE A 96 -3.75 -1.58 6.83
N VAL A 97 -4.95 -2.02 6.44
CA VAL A 97 -5.17 -2.71 5.16
C VAL A 97 -4.83 -1.81 3.97
N LEU A 98 -5.19 -0.52 4.03
CA LEU A 98 -4.87 0.44 2.97
C LEU A 98 -3.37 0.70 2.83
N ILE A 99 -2.62 0.77 3.94
CA ILE A 99 -1.15 0.90 3.92
C ILE A 99 -0.49 -0.35 3.33
N LEU A 100 -0.98 -1.54 3.70
CA LEU A 100 -0.49 -2.79 3.09
C LEU A 100 -0.76 -2.81 1.57
N GLY A 101 -1.92 -2.33 1.14
CA GLY A 101 -2.23 -2.14 -0.28
C GLY A 101 -1.26 -1.17 -0.95
N ALA A 102 -1.00 -0.01 -0.35
CA ALA A 102 -0.05 0.98 -0.85
C ALA A 102 1.37 0.41 -0.98
N MET A 103 1.80 -0.43 -0.03
CA MET A 103 3.09 -1.15 -0.09
C MET A 103 3.19 -2.01 -1.36
N VAL A 104 2.13 -2.74 -1.72
CA VAL A 104 2.10 -3.55 -2.94
C VAL A 104 2.22 -2.66 -4.18
N PHE A 105 1.53 -1.52 -4.22
CA PHE A 105 1.65 -0.57 -5.33
C PHE A 105 3.05 0.04 -5.45
N ILE A 106 3.78 0.24 -4.35
CA ILE A 106 5.20 0.65 -4.38
C ILE A 106 6.05 -0.40 -5.11
N PHE A 107 5.86 -1.69 -4.82
CA PHE A 107 6.59 -2.76 -5.49
C PHE A 107 6.28 -2.83 -6.99
N VAL A 108 5.02 -2.60 -7.36
CA VAL A 108 4.58 -2.52 -8.76
C VAL A 108 5.19 -1.31 -9.46
N ASP A 109 5.21 -0.15 -8.81
CA ASP A 109 5.79 1.09 -9.36
C ASP A 109 7.29 0.96 -9.62
N LEU A 110 8.02 0.22 -8.79
CA LEU A 110 9.45 0.02 -8.98
C LEU A 110 9.77 -0.80 -10.24
N GLY A 111 8.88 -1.70 -10.67
CA GLY A 111 8.92 -2.70 -11.77
C GLY A 111 10.22 -3.46 -12.06
N ARG A 112 11.31 -3.18 -11.35
CA ARG A 112 12.53 -3.98 -11.21
C ARG A 112 12.93 -3.98 -9.72
N PRO A 113 12.17 -4.70 -8.87
CA PRO A 113 12.40 -4.72 -7.41
C PRO A 113 13.82 -5.13 -7.03
N GLU A 114 14.50 -5.91 -7.88
CA GLU A 114 15.90 -6.31 -7.75
C GLU A 114 16.89 -5.14 -7.64
N LYS A 115 16.55 -3.96 -8.17
CA LYS A 115 17.41 -2.77 -8.11
C LYS A 115 17.23 -1.93 -6.86
N PHE A 116 16.26 -2.23 -5.99
CA PHE A 116 16.05 -1.50 -4.74
C PHE A 116 17.32 -1.47 -3.87
N TRP A 117 18.08 -2.57 -3.84
CA TRP A 117 19.37 -2.64 -3.12
C TRP A 117 20.41 -1.62 -3.63
N ARG A 118 20.39 -1.29 -4.93
CA ARG A 118 21.31 -0.28 -5.49
C ARG A 118 20.99 1.12 -5.01
N LEU A 119 19.72 1.42 -4.73
CA LEU A 119 19.31 2.73 -4.20
C LEU A 119 19.90 2.96 -2.79
N PHE A 120 19.83 1.95 -1.93
CA PHE A 120 20.40 2.01 -0.59
C PHE A 120 21.94 2.12 -0.61
N MET A 121 22.61 1.34 -1.46
CA MET A 121 24.07 1.35 -1.57
C MET A 121 24.63 2.64 -2.20
N PHE A 122 23.98 3.20 -3.23
CA PHE A 122 24.40 4.45 -3.88
C PHE A 122 24.25 5.66 -2.96
N PHE A 123 23.20 5.70 -2.13
CA PHE A 123 22.99 6.79 -1.16
C PHE A 123 24.07 6.82 -0.08
N TYR A 124 24.54 5.66 0.37
CA TYR A 124 25.58 5.55 1.39
C TYR A 124 26.97 5.91 0.86
N LEU A 125 27.35 5.44 -0.34
CA LEU A 125 28.70 5.61 -0.87
C LEU A 125 29.00 7.02 -1.40
N ASN A 126 28.00 7.75 -1.90
CA ASN A 126 28.23 9.09 -2.44
C ASN A 126 28.34 10.19 -1.37
N ASN A 127 27.64 10.06 -0.24
CA ASN A 127 27.71 11.04 0.84
C ASN A 127 29.04 10.99 1.63
N MET A 128 29.77 9.87 1.58
CA MET A 128 31.07 9.75 2.24
C MET A 128 32.25 10.25 1.39
N THR A 129 32.07 10.35 0.06
CA THR A 129 33.16 10.68 -0.87
C THR A 129 33.31 12.19 -1.13
N SER A 130 32.29 13.01 -0.82
CA SER A 130 32.37 14.48 -0.97
C SER A 130 32.91 15.18 0.29
N THR A 131 32.56 14.72 1.50
CA THR A 131 33.02 15.35 2.75
C THR A 131 34.54 15.31 2.95
N SER A 132 35.26 14.40 2.29
CA SER A 132 36.74 14.36 2.35
C SER A 132 37.42 15.20 1.26
N ARG A 133 36.68 15.80 0.31
CA ARG A 133 37.21 16.69 -0.73
C ARG A 133 36.99 18.17 -0.44
N ASP A 134 36.20 18.48 0.57
CA ASP A 134 35.77 19.85 0.90
C ASP A 134 36.35 20.34 2.24
N SER A 135 37.52 19.84 2.65
CA SER A 135 38.29 20.44 3.74
C SER A 135 39.21 21.52 3.15
N PRO A 136 38.94 22.83 3.36
CA PRO A 136 39.86 23.87 2.96
C PRO A 136 41.04 23.87 3.94
N GLY A 137 42.21 23.47 3.46
CA GLY A 137 43.43 23.45 4.25
C GLY A 137 44.64 23.06 3.41
N GLY A 138 45.14 24.04 2.63
CA GLY A 138 46.33 23.96 1.79
C GLY A 138 46.29 24.99 0.68
#